data_AF-A0A4U6BNE4-F1
#
_entry.id   AF-A0A4U6BNE4-F1
#
_cell.length_a   1.000
_cell.length_b   1.000
_cell.length_c   1.000
_cell.angle_alpha   90.00
_cell.angle_beta   90.00
_cell.angle_gamma   90.00
#
_symmetry.space_group_name_H-M   'P 1'
#
loop_
_entity.id
_entity.type
_entity.pdbx_description
1 polymer ?
#
loop_
_entity_poly.entity_id
_entity_poly.type
_entity_poly.pdbx_seq_one_letter_code
_entity_poly.pdbx_strand_id
1 'polypeptide(L)'
;MALLLLVHDNIEYAKLSMRAALPHVKPTHRTEAFAAGLGSRTYASLLATPVAKHPAARFFDPARFSARLQELGYTAVDGAPLVAIIRSPAMPLRPWAEFKNGDLAASNRWFYACQWLNIPDLYIELRARYAKLNWDCISRDPEDDTHRGEDRGADLVRKMFARFQALARHSPGKAMFDGTSFVGTIDNLLPDVARDIADEFYTMLIASPAQAVAA
;
A
#
# COMPACT_ATOMS: atom_id res chain seq x y z
N MET A 1 -4.85 -7.97 2.36
CA MET A 1 -4.59 -7.42 1.00
C MET A 1 -3.27 -6.65 1.07
N ALA A 2 -2.73 -6.17 -0.05
CA ALA A 2 -1.55 -5.32 -0.06
C ALA A 2 -1.65 -4.26 -1.16
N LEU A 3 -1.21 -3.02 -0.91
CA LEU A 3 -1.18 -2.01 -1.95
C LEU A 3 0.06 -2.15 -2.84
N LEU A 4 -0.16 -2.15 -4.16
CA LEU A 4 0.91 -2.13 -5.15
C LEU A 4 0.81 -0.87 -6.01
N LEU A 5 1.92 -0.15 -6.15
CA LEU A 5 2.06 0.90 -7.16
C LEU A 5 2.34 0.24 -8.52
N LEU A 6 1.48 0.52 -9.51
CA LEU A 6 1.50 -0.06 -10.84
C LEU A 6 2.53 0.62 -11.75
N VAL A 7 3.80 0.54 -11.34
CA VAL A 7 4.95 0.91 -12.17
C VAL A 7 5.63 -0.33 -12.72
N HIS A 8 6.34 -0.17 -13.84
CA HIS A 8 7.01 -1.27 -14.54
C HIS A 8 7.91 -2.08 -13.60
N ASP A 9 8.78 -1.40 -12.84
CA ASP A 9 9.75 -2.06 -11.96
C ASP A 9 9.10 -2.91 -10.87
N ASN A 10 7.99 -2.43 -10.30
CA ASN A 10 7.22 -3.18 -9.30
C ASN A 10 6.55 -4.42 -9.89
N ILE A 11 6.00 -4.31 -11.09
CA ILE A 11 5.38 -5.43 -11.80
C ILE A 11 6.44 -6.48 -12.13
N GLU A 12 7.61 -6.08 -12.62
CA GLU A 12 8.71 -7.00 -12.91
C GLU A 12 9.28 -7.65 -11.64
N TYR A 13 9.45 -6.87 -10.55
CA TYR A 13 9.87 -7.41 -9.26
C TYR A 13 8.88 -8.48 -8.75
N ALA A 14 7.58 -8.20 -8.80
CA ALA A 14 6.55 -9.15 -8.40
C ALA A 14 6.57 -10.41 -9.28
N LYS A 15 6.73 -10.27 -10.59
CA LYS A 15 6.85 -11.41 -11.54
C LYS A 15 8.04 -12.31 -11.22
N LEU A 16 9.20 -11.71 -10.98
CA LEU A 16 10.42 -12.44 -10.64
C LEU A 16 10.27 -13.14 -9.28
N SER A 17 9.71 -12.47 -8.28
CA SER A 17 9.47 -13.03 -6.95
C SER A 17 8.46 -14.18 -6.99
N MET A 18 7.38 -14.04 -7.77
CA MET A 18 6.42 -15.13 -8.02
C MET A 18 7.05 -16.33 -8.70
N ARG A 19 8.11 -16.15 -9.50
CA ARG A 19 8.82 -17.28 -10.12
C ARG A 19 9.47 -18.18 -9.10
N ALA A 20 10.05 -17.60 -8.05
CA ALA A 20 10.65 -18.33 -6.95
C ALA A 20 9.58 -18.95 -6.03
N ALA A 21 8.50 -18.20 -5.74
CA ALA A 21 7.44 -18.65 -4.84
C ALA A 21 6.54 -19.75 -5.44
N LEU A 22 6.30 -19.70 -6.75
CA LEU A 22 5.39 -20.61 -7.47
C LEU A 22 6.09 -21.23 -8.69
N PRO A 23 7.13 -22.07 -8.50
CA PRO A 23 7.92 -22.62 -9.59
C PRO A 23 7.12 -23.62 -10.45
N HIS A 24 6.10 -24.26 -9.88
CA HIS A 24 5.25 -25.25 -10.55
C HIS A 24 4.14 -24.61 -11.41
N VAL A 25 3.91 -23.29 -11.29
CA VAL A 25 2.90 -22.57 -12.07
C VAL A 25 3.55 -21.99 -13.33
N LYS A 26 2.94 -22.25 -14.50
CA LYS A 26 3.40 -21.71 -15.79
C LYS A 26 3.55 -20.18 -15.71
N PRO A 27 4.60 -19.58 -16.30
CA PRO A 27 4.85 -18.14 -16.23
C PRO A 27 3.64 -17.28 -16.66
N THR A 28 2.98 -17.65 -17.76
CA THR A 28 1.79 -16.95 -18.27
C THR A 28 0.60 -17.03 -17.32
N HIS A 29 0.41 -18.15 -16.63
CA HIS A 29 -0.67 -18.30 -15.66
C HIS A 29 -0.40 -17.48 -14.38
N ARG A 30 0.87 -17.35 -13.97
CA ARG A 30 1.25 -16.46 -12.85
C ARG A 30 0.91 -15.00 -13.16
N THR A 31 1.25 -14.52 -14.36
CA THR A 31 0.97 -13.13 -14.75
C THR A 31 -0.52 -12.86 -14.91
N GLU A 32 -1.29 -13.82 -15.43
CA GLU A 32 -2.75 -13.71 -15.53
C GLU A 32 -3.42 -13.72 -14.16
N ALA A 33 -3.00 -14.61 -13.25
CA ALA A 33 -3.51 -14.62 -11.88
C ALA A 33 -3.13 -13.35 -11.11
N PHE A 34 -1.91 -12.85 -11.31
CA PHE A 34 -1.47 -11.59 -10.72
C PHE A 34 -2.32 -10.41 -11.19
N ALA A 35 -2.60 -10.33 -12.49
CA ALA A 35 -3.50 -9.32 -13.04
C ALA A 35 -4.91 -9.42 -12.44
N ALA A 36 -5.46 -10.64 -12.30
CA ALA A 36 -6.75 -10.86 -11.66
C ALA A 36 -6.76 -10.45 -10.18
N GLY A 37 -5.68 -10.74 -9.44
CA GLY A 37 -5.47 -10.28 -8.07
C GLY A 37 -5.45 -8.76 -7.95
N LEU A 38 -5.00 -8.04 -8.99
CA LEU A 38 -5.03 -6.57 -9.09
C LEU A 38 -6.32 -6.02 -9.75
N GLY A 39 -7.34 -6.86 -9.92
CA GLY A 39 -8.65 -6.49 -10.48
C GLY A 39 -8.66 -6.26 -12.00
N SER A 40 -7.58 -6.59 -12.71
CA SER A 40 -7.51 -6.56 -14.17
C SER A 40 -8.01 -7.88 -14.78
N ARG A 41 -8.71 -7.80 -15.92
CA ARG A 41 -9.26 -8.99 -16.61
C ARG A 41 -8.15 -9.87 -17.19
N THR A 42 -7.08 -9.25 -17.70
CA THR A 42 -5.92 -9.92 -18.30
C THR A 42 -4.63 -9.17 -17.95
N TYR A 43 -3.48 -9.82 -18.14
CA TYR A 43 -2.19 -9.15 -17.98
C TYR A 43 -2.01 -8.00 -18.97
N ALA A 44 -2.49 -8.15 -20.21
CA ALA A 44 -2.48 -7.08 -21.20
C ALA A 44 -3.28 -5.85 -20.72
N SER A 45 -4.45 -6.05 -20.10
CA SER A 45 -5.25 -4.95 -19.54
C SER A 45 -4.59 -4.27 -18.35
N LEU A 46 -3.78 -5.00 -17.56
CA LEU A 46 -2.97 -4.41 -16.51
C LEU A 46 -1.90 -3.49 -17.10
N LEU A 47 -1.20 -3.93 -18.15
CA LEU A 47 -0.16 -3.14 -18.82
C LEU A 47 -0.71 -1.92 -19.57
N ALA A 48 -1.97 -1.97 -19.99
CA ALA A 48 -2.67 -0.84 -20.60
C ALA A 48 -3.11 0.23 -19.60
N THR A 49 -2.79 0.10 -18.31
CA THR A 49 -3.12 1.12 -17.30
C THR A 49 -2.42 2.44 -17.68
N PRO A 50 -3.16 3.55 -17.84
CA PRO A 50 -2.58 4.81 -18.28
C PRO A 50 -1.57 5.34 -17.25
N VAL A 51 -0.50 5.94 -17.77
CA VAL A 51 0.48 6.66 -16.95
C VAL A 51 -0.16 7.97 -16.50
N ALA A 52 -0.35 8.14 -15.20
CA ALA A 52 -0.78 9.39 -14.59
C ALA A 52 0.41 10.11 -13.94
N LYS A 53 0.21 11.36 -13.50
CA LYS A 53 1.22 12.16 -12.78
C LYS A 53 1.76 11.42 -11.55
N HIS A 54 0.88 10.69 -10.85
CA HIS A 54 1.27 9.76 -9.79
C HIS A 54 1.00 8.32 -10.25
N PRO A 55 1.85 7.35 -9.84
CA PRO A 55 1.60 5.94 -10.14
C PRO A 55 0.22 5.50 -9.67
N ALA A 56 -0.54 4.85 -10.56
CA ALA A 56 -1.78 4.20 -10.16
C ALA A 56 -1.48 3.17 -9.06
N ALA A 57 -2.31 3.12 -8.02
CA ALA A 57 -2.17 2.16 -6.94
C ALA A 57 -3.37 1.21 -6.94
N ARG A 58 -3.13 -0.09 -6.72
CA ARG A 58 -4.21 -1.07 -6.59
C ARG A 58 -3.94 -2.03 -5.46
N PHE A 59 -5.02 -2.40 -4.76
CA PHE A 59 -4.96 -3.45 -3.77
C PHE A 59 -4.92 -4.81 -4.45
N PHE A 60 -3.92 -5.60 -4.09
CA PHE A 60 -3.85 -7.01 -4.43
C PHE A 60 -4.76 -7.83 -3.51
N ASP A 61 -5.67 -8.56 -4.14
CA ASP A 61 -6.58 -9.51 -3.53
C ASP A 61 -6.05 -10.95 -3.72
N PRO A 62 -5.55 -11.60 -2.66
CA PRO A 62 -5.04 -12.96 -2.74
C PRO A 62 -6.12 -13.98 -3.08
N ALA A 63 -7.39 -13.72 -2.72
CA ALA A 63 -8.48 -14.64 -3.02
C ALA A 63 -8.79 -14.65 -4.53
N ARG A 64 -8.81 -13.48 -5.18
CA ARG A 64 -8.96 -13.38 -6.64
C ARG A 64 -7.80 -14.02 -7.39
N PHE A 65 -6.59 -13.85 -6.88
CA PHE A 65 -5.39 -14.52 -7.41
C PHE A 65 -5.54 -16.05 -7.36
N SER A 66 -5.86 -16.61 -6.20
CA SER A 66 -6.04 -18.06 -6.00
C SER A 66 -7.19 -18.61 -6.86
N ALA A 67 -8.32 -17.91 -6.90
CA ALA A 67 -9.46 -18.28 -7.76
C ALA A 67 -9.06 -18.34 -9.24
N ARG A 68 -8.29 -17.36 -9.72
CA ARG A 68 -7.82 -17.35 -11.11
C ARG A 68 -6.86 -18.51 -11.41
N LEU A 69 -5.99 -18.87 -10.47
CA LEU A 69 -5.13 -20.05 -10.64
C LEU A 69 -5.94 -21.35 -10.67
N GLN A 70 -7.00 -21.45 -9.87
CA GLN A 70 -7.91 -22.59 -9.88
C GLN A 70 -8.60 -22.75 -11.24
N GLU A 71 -9.10 -21.66 -11.84
CA GLU A 71 -9.66 -21.66 -13.20
C GLU A 71 -8.64 -22.14 -14.25
N LEU A 72 -7.36 -21.87 -14.02
CA LEU A 72 -6.25 -22.26 -14.90
C LEU A 72 -5.70 -23.66 -14.59
N GLY A 73 -6.36 -24.42 -13.71
CA GLY A 73 -6.06 -25.82 -13.41
C GLY A 73 -5.12 -26.05 -12.23
N TYR A 74 -4.79 -25.05 -11.42
CA TYR A 74 -3.97 -25.22 -10.22
C TYR A 74 -4.84 -25.20 -8.95
N THR A 75 -4.95 -26.34 -8.29
CA THR A 75 -5.69 -26.47 -7.04
C THR A 75 -4.84 -26.10 -5.83
N ALA A 76 -5.47 -25.50 -4.81
CA ALA A 76 -4.86 -25.23 -3.49
C ALA A 76 -3.60 -24.34 -3.51
N VAL A 77 -3.45 -23.44 -4.49
CA VAL A 77 -2.40 -22.42 -4.45
C VAL A 77 -2.84 -21.25 -3.58
N ASP A 78 -2.14 -21.04 -2.47
CA ASP A 78 -2.36 -19.90 -1.57
C ASP A 78 -1.72 -18.63 -2.13
N GLY A 79 -2.52 -17.58 -2.30
CA GLY A 79 -2.07 -16.25 -2.73
C GLY A 79 -1.56 -15.38 -1.58
N ALA A 80 -1.77 -15.75 -0.32
CA ALA A 80 -1.36 -14.96 0.85
C ALA A 80 0.14 -14.63 0.89
N PRO A 81 1.08 -15.52 0.50
CA PRO A 81 2.50 -15.18 0.45
C PRO A 81 2.84 -14.00 -0.48
N LEU A 82 2.00 -13.71 -1.48
CA LEU A 82 2.23 -12.56 -2.38
C LEU A 82 1.99 -11.22 -1.68
N VAL A 83 1.20 -11.17 -0.60
CA VAL A 83 1.07 -9.98 0.24
C VAL A 83 2.43 -9.59 0.83
N ALA A 84 3.20 -10.57 1.30
CA ALA A 84 4.54 -10.35 1.84
C ALA A 84 5.53 -9.91 0.75
N ILE A 85 5.41 -10.46 -0.47
CA ILE A 85 6.22 -10.02 -1.62
C ILE A 85 5.92 -8.56 -1.97
N ILE A 86 4.64 -8.17 -2.00
CA ILE A 86 4.23 -6.80 -2.33
C ILE A 86 4.72 -5.81 -1.25
N ARG A 87 4.65 -6.20 0.03
CA ARG A 87 5.12 -5.40 1.17
C ARG A 87 6.63 -5.54 1.43
N SER A 88 7.36 -6.22 0.56
CA SER A 88 8.80 -6.45 0.75
C SER A 88 9.56 -5.13 0.82
N PRO A 89 10.51 -4.96 1.75
CA PRO A 89 11.38 -3.79 1.78
C PRO A 89 12.28 -3.70 0.54
N ALA A 90 12.43 -4.80 -0.22
CA ALA A 90 13.15 -4.84 -1.48
C ALA A 90 12.30 -4.48 -2.71
N MET A 91 11.00 -4.18 -2.53
CA MET A 91 10.17 -3.64 -3.62
C MET A 91 10.77 -2.31 -4.12
N PRO A 92 10.98 -2.13 -5.43
CA PRO A 92 11.67 -0.95 -5.98
C PRO A 92 11.00 0.37 -5.61
N LEU A 93 9.68 0.44 -5.78
CA LEU A 93 8.89 1.62 -5.47
C LEU A 93 7.79 1.26 -4.46
N ARG A 94 7.81 1.89 -3.29
CA ARG A 94 6.91 1.54 -2.18
C ARG A 94 5.96 2.70 -1.86
N PRO A 95 4.71 2.41 -1.44
CA PRO A 95 3.79 3.43 -0.95
C PRO A 95 4.16 3.92 0.46
N TRP A 96 4.84 3.10 1.24
CA TRP A 96 5.28 3.40 2.60
C TRP A 96 6.50 2.55 2.96
N ALA A 97 7.20 2.89 4.04
CA ALA A 97 8.35 2.14 4.54
C ALA A 97 8.16 1.65 5.98
N GLU A 98 8.90 0.60 6.36
CA GLU A 98 9.04 0.17 7.75
C GLU A 98 10.51 0.14 8.15
N PHE A 99 10.81 0.54 9.38
CA PHE A 99 12.14 0.48 9.97
C PHE A 99 12.08 0.38 11.49
N LYS A 100 13.20 0.04 12.13
CA LYS A 100 13.28 -0.05 13.59
C LYS A 100 13.14 1.34 14.21
N ASN A 101 12.45 1.42 15.35
CA ASN A 101 12.36 2.65 16.13
C ASN A 101 13.76 3.22 16.44
N GLY A 102 13.99 4.49 16.09
CA GLY A 102 15.28 5.16 16.27
C GLY A 102 16.27 4.99 15.12
N ASP A 103 15.93 4.29 14.03
CA ASP A 103 16.76 4.21 12.83
C ASP A 103 16.65 5.50 11.98
N LEU A 104 17.33 6.55 12.44
CA LEU A 104 17.35 7.86 11.77
C LEU A 104 17.89 7.78 10.34
N ALA A 105 18.83 6.86 10.08
CA ALA A 105 19.41 6.71 8.75
C ALA A 105 18.38 6.14 7.76
N ALA A 106 17.57 5.16 8.18
CA ALA A 106 16.46 4.65 7.37
C ALA A 106 15.37 5.70 7.17
N SER A 107 15.00 6.42 8.23
CA SER A 107 14.01 7.51 8.17
C SER A 107 14.43 8.61 7.19
N ASN A 108 15.66 9.10 7.26
CA ASN A 108 16.16 10.15 6.36
C ASN A 108 16.22 9.67 4.91
N ARG A 109 16.69 8.44 4.65
CA ARG A 109 16.70 7.87 3.29
C ARG A 109 15.29 7.77 2.71
N TRP A 110 14.33 7.38 3.54
CA TRP A 110 12.94 7.28 3.14
C TRP A 110 12.34 8.66 2.83
N PHE A 111 12.54 9.64 3.71
CA PHE A 111 12.10 11.02 3.51
C PHE A 111 12.58 11.61 2.17
N TYR A 112 13.88 11.50 1.86
CA TYR A 112 14.40 11.99 0.59
C TYR A 112 13.87 11.22 -0.62
N ALA A 113 13.59 9.92 -0.48
CA ALA A 113 12.92 9.15 -1.53
C ALA A 113 11.48 9.66 -1.75
N CYS A 114 10.74 9.94 -0.67
CA CYS A 114 9.40 10.53 -0.75
C CYS A 114 9.40 11.88 -1.46
N GLN A 115 10.37 12.74 -1.16
CA GLN A 115 10.56 14.03 -1.84
C GLN A 115 10.84 13.85 -3.33
N TRP A 116 11.76 12.95 -3.69
CA TRP A 116 12.09 12.68 -5.09
C TRP A 116 10.90 12.13 -5.88
N LEU A 117 10.04 11.34 -5.23
CA LEU A 117 8.85 10.74 -5.82
C LEU A 117 7.60 11.60 -5.74
N ASN A 118 7.65 12.72 -5.01
CA ASN A 118 6.51 13.58 -4.72
C ASN A 118 5.32 12.79 -4.13
N ILE A 119 5.59 12.00 -3.09
CA ILE A 119 4.61 11.19 -2.35
C ILE A 119 4.63 11.56 -0.85
N PRO A 120 3.56 11.31 -0.08
CA PRO A 120 3.59 11.55 1.36
C PRO A 120 4.63 10.67 2.05
N ASP A 121 5.28 11.21 3.07
CA ASP A 121 6.17 10.49 3.96
C ASP A 121 5.34 9.65 4.94
N LEU A 122 5.02 8.44 4.52
CA LEU A 122 4.26 7.46 5.29
C LEU A 122 5.17 6.31 5.72
N TYR A 123 5.32 6.11 7.03
CA TYR A 123 6.22 5.07 7.53
C TYR A 123 5.79 4.46 8.86
N ILE A 124 6.30 3.26 9.12
CA ILE A 124 6.05 2.47 10.31
C ILE A 124 7.34 2.30 11.11
N GLU A 125 7.32 2.73 12.36
CA GLU A 125 8.37 2.46 13.34
C GLU A 125 8.06 1.18 14.11
N LEU A 126 8.87 0.16 13.91
CA LEU A 126 8.74 -1.12 14.62
C LEU A 126 9.37 -1.03 16.01
N ARG A 127 8.59 -1.38 17.03
CA ARG A 127 9.03 -1.60 18.41
C ARG A 127 8.92 -3.09 18.74
N ALA A 128 9.26 -3.50 19.97
CA ALA A 128 9.34 -4.92 20.35
C ALA A 128 8.02 -5.69 20.12
N ARG A 129 6.89 -5.11 20.51
CA ARG A 129 5.55 -5.74 20.40
C ARG A 129 4.58 -4.97 19.52
N TYR A 130 4.79 -3.67 19.39
CA TYR A 130 3.87 -2.75 18.74
C TYR A 130 4.62 -1.95 17.68
N ALA A 131 3.85 -1.23 16.88
CA ALA A 131 4.33 -0.33 15.86
C ALA A 131 3.67 1.04 16.02
N LYS A 132 4.35 2.07 15.53
CA LYS A 132 3.80 3.41 15.36
C LYS A 132 3.75 3.73 13.87
N LEU A 133 2.58 4.07 13.36
CA LEU A 133 2.42 4.62 12.02
C LEU A 133 2.58 6.14 12.09
N ASN A 134 3.30 6.73 11.15
CA ASN A 134 3.46 8.17 11.01
C ASN A 134 3.16 8.56 9.56
N TRP A 135 2.51 9.70 9.35
CA TRP A 135 2.35 10.32 8.04
C TRP A 135 2.73 11.80 8.09
N ASP A 136 3.36 12.27 7.02
CA ASP A 136 3.64 13.68 6.79
C ASP A 136 3.56 14.00 5.29
N CYS A 137 2.78 15.01 4.90
CA CYS A 137 2.67 15.47 3.52
C CYS A 137 3.76 16.50 3.14
N ILE A 138 4.68 16.88 4.05
CA ILE A 138 5.74 17.87 3.79
C ILE A 138 6.70 17.46 2.65
N SER A 139 6.79 16.17 2.34
CA SER A 139 7.59 15.66 1.23
C SER A 139 6.95 15.88 -0.14
N ARG A 140 5.75 16.44 -0.21
CA ARG A 140 5.00 16.64 -1.46
C ARG A 140 5.04 18.08 -1.93
N ASP A 141 4.83 18.24 -3.23
CA ASP A 141 4.50 19.54 -3.81
C ASP A 141 3.15 20.01 -3.27
N PRO A 142 3.11 21.19 -2.64
CA PRO A 142 1.91 21.94 -2.33
C PRO A 142 0.75 21.84 -3.33
N GLU A 143 1.03 21.95 -4.63
CA GLU A 143 -0.01 21.99 -5.66
C GLU A 143 -0.74 20.64 -5.83
N ASP A 144 -0.13 19.55 -5.39
CA ASP A 144 -0.67 18.19 -5.48
C ASP A 144 -1.51 17.78 -4.26
N ASP A 145 -1.56 18.63 -3.23
CA ASP A 145 -2.38 18.39 -2.03
C ASP A 145 -3.83 18.86 -2.26
N THR A 146 -4.65 17.92 -2.70
CA THR A 146 -6.05 18.16 -3.05
C THR A 146 -6.97 18.40 -1.84
N HIS A 147 -6.49 18.09 -0.64
CA HIS A 147 -7.18 18.27 0.64
C HIS A 147 -6.84 19.61 1.32
N ARG A 148 -6.27 20.57 0.58
CA ARG A 148 -6.07 21.95 1.04
C ARG A 148 -7.41 22.63 1.34
N GLY A 149 -7.47 23.26 2.52
CA GLY A 149 -8.67 23.92 3.07
C GLY A 149 -9.24 23.17 4.27
N GLU A 150 -9.69 23.92 5.28
CA GLU A 150 -10.11 23.38 6.59
C GLU A 150 -11.18 22.28 6.47
N ASP A 151 -12.20 22.48 5.64
CA ASP A 151 -13.31 21.52 5.49
C ASP A 151 -12.87 20.20 4.83
N ARG A 152 -12.01 20.28 3.80
CA ARG A 152 -11.51 19.10 3.07
C ARG A 152 -10.52 18.31 3.91
N GLY A 153 -9.64 19.00 4.64
CA GLY A 153 -8.73 18.37 5.59
C GLY A 153 -9.49 17.68 6.72
N ALA A 154 -10.49 18.34 7.31
CA ALA A 154 -11.30 17.76 8.38
C ALA A 154 -12.16 16.57 7.91
N ASP A 155 -12.69 16.59 6.69
CA ASP A 155 -13.38 15.44 6.10
C ASP A 155 -12.42 14.24 5.88
N LEU A 156 -11.22 14.50 5.35
CA LEU A 156 -10.21 13.46 5.17
C LEU A 156 -9.79 12.83 6.52
N VAL A 157 -9.54 13.64 7.55
CA VAL A 157 -9.22 13.14 8.90
C VAL A 157 -10.34 12.26 9.45
N ARG A 158 -11.61 12.66 9.28
CA ARG A 158 -12.76 11.83 9.69
C ARG A 158 -12.78 10.47 8.98
N LYS A 159 -12.49 10.45 7.68
CA LYS A 159 -12.39 9.21 6.88
C LYS A 159 -11.22 8.34 7.33
N MET A 160 -10.04 8.92 7.53
CA MET A 160 -8.85 8.23 8.04
C MET A 160 -9.12 7.62 9.43
N PHE A 161 -9.73 8.39 10.33
CA PHE A 161 -10.08 7.93 11.67
C PHE A 161 -11.09 6.77 11.63
N ALA A 162 -12.15 6.89 10.82
CA ALA A 162 -13.12 5.81 10.64
C ALA A 162 -12.47 4.53 10.08
N ARG A 163 -11.52 4.67 9.15
CA ARG A 163 -10.77 3.53 8.59
C ARG A 163 -9.85 2.88 9.63
N PHE A 164 -9.14 3.69 10.40
CA PHE A 164 -8.36 3.23 11.55
C PHE A 164 -9.24 2.42 12.51
N GLN A 165 -10.41 2.94 12.91
CA GLN A 165 -11.31 2.24 13.82
C GLN A 165 -11.79 0.90 13.26
N ALA A 166 -12.11 0.85 11.95
CA ALA A 166 -12.54 -0.39 11.30
C ALA A 166 -11.44 -1.47 11.30
N LEU A 167 -10.20 -1.10 11.01
CA LEU A 167 -9.06 -2.03 10.95
C LEU A 167 -8.53 -2.40 12.33
N ALA A 168 -8.57 -1.50 13.30
CA ALA A 168 -8.06 -1.71 14.65
C ALA A 168 -9.12 -2.29 15.62
N ARG A 169 -10.37 -2.48 15.21
CA ARG A 169 -11.51 -2.88 16.08
C ARG A 169 -11.22 -4.09 16.98
N HIS A 170 -10.48 -5.06 16.47
CA HIS A 170 -10.15 -6.30 17.17
C HIS A 170 -8.69 -6.36 17.66
N SER A 171 -7.96 -5.25 17.52
CA SER A 171 -6.59 -5.15 18.00
C SER A 171 -6.58 -5.05 19.53
N PRO A 172 -5.77 -5.83 20.24
CA PRO A 172 -5.65 -5.76 21.69
C PRO A 172 -4.91 -4.49 22.15
N GLY A 173 -4.27 -3.77 21.24
CA GLY A 173 -3.59 -2.51 21.54
C GLY A 173 -4.60 -1.39 21.77
N LYS A 174 -4.40 -0.60 22.84
CA LYS A 174 -5.06 0.71 22.99
C LYS A 174 -4.41 1.70 22.02
N ALA A 175 -4.67 1.50 20.73
CA ALA A 175 -4.10 2.32 19.68
C ALA A 175 -4.68 3.73 19.75
N MET A 176 -3.82 4.74 19.56
CA MET A 176 -4.20 6.15 19.68
C MET A 176 -3.92 6.86 18.37
N PHE A 177 -4.96 7.41 17.76
CA PHE A 177 -4.89 8.23 16.56
C PHE A 177 -4.74 9.70 16.97
N ASP A 178 -3.73 10.38 16.44
CA ASP A 178 -3.50 11.81 16.64
C ASP A 178 -3.01 12.45 15.35
N GLY A 179 -3.49 13.66 15.03
CA GLY A 179 -3.02 14.43 13.89
C GLY A 179 -4.11 14.98 12.98
N THR A 180 -3.64 15.54 11.86
CA THR A 180 -4.43 16.21 10.83
C THR A 180 -4.31 15.46 9.50
N SER A 181 -4.92 16.00 8.44
CA SER A 181 -4.77 15.45 7.09
C SER A 181 -3.34 15.57 6.55
N PHE A 182 -2.52 16.47 7.12
CA PHE A 182 -1.16 16.73 6.67
C PHE A 182 -0.11 15.97 7.46
N VAL A 183 -0.28 15.88 8.78
CA VAL A 183 0.72 15.26 9.65
C VAL A 183 0.03 14.58 10.82
N GLY A 184 0.50 13.41 11.20
CA GLY A 184 -0.03 12.69 12.35
C GLY A 184 0.57 11.33 12.55
N THR A 185 0.06 10.65 13.58
CA THR A 185 0.54 9.34 14.00
C THR A 185 -0.58 8.46 14.54
N ILE A 186 -0.38 7.15 14.46
CA ILE A 186 -1.13 6.18 15.24
C ILE A 186 -0.14 5.33 16.04
N ASP A 187 -0.16 5.45 17.36
CA ASP A 187 0.71 4.68 18.24
C ASP A 187 0.02 3.41 18.75
N ASN A 188 0.82 2.43 19.20
CA ASN A 188 0.40 1.19 19.87
C ASN A 188 -0.41 0.24 18.96
N LEU A 189 -0.06 0.18 17.68
CA LEU A 189 -0.63 -0.76 16.70
C LEU A 189 0.10 -2.11 16.73
N LEU A 190 -0.59 -3.19 16.36
CA LEU A 190 0.13 -4.41 15.95
C LEU A 190 0.77 -4.17 14.57
N PRO A 191 1.96 -4.75 14.28
CA PRO A 191 2.66 -4.52 13.01
C PRO A 191 1.80 -4.77 11.77
N ASP A 192 1.04 -5.86 11.72
CA ASP A 192 0.21 -6.18 10.56
C ASP A 192 -0.95 -5.19 10.36
N VAL A 193 -1.57 -4.75 11.46
CA VAL A 193 -2.61 -3.72 11.43
C VAL A 193 -2.02 -2.38 10.96
N ALA A 194 -0.80 -2.03 11.38
CA ALA A 194 -0.11 -0.83 10.92
C ALA A 194 0.14 -0.86 9.40
N ARG A 195 0.52 -2.01 8.84
CA ARG A 195 0.71 -2.18 7.39
C ARG A 195 -0.61 -2.07 6.62
N ASP A 196 -1.69 -2.65 7.15
CA ASP A 196 -3.02 -2.53 6.56
C ASP A 196 -3.52 -1.08 6.56
N ILE A 197 -3.31 -0.34 7.66
CA ILE A 197 -3.65 1.08 7.72
C ILE A 197 -2.76 1.90 6.79
N ALA A 198 -1.46 1.61 6.69
CA ALA A 198 -0.54 2.34 5.81
C ALA A 198 -0.93 2.20 4.33
N ASP A 199 -1.31 1.00 3.88
CA ASP A 199 -1.82 0.80 2.53
C ASP A 199 -3.04 1.69 2.24
N GLU A 200 -4.00 1.76 3.17
CA GLU A 200 -5.20 2.58 3.04
C GLU A 200 -4.90 4.08 3.08
N PHE A 201 -4.10 4.51 4.05
CA PHE A 201 -3.75 5.92 4.26
C PHE A 201 -3.00 6.48 3.07
N TYR A 202 -2.10 5.71 2.45
CA TYR A 202 -1.46 6.13 1.21
C TYR A 202 -2.51 6.49 0.15
N THR A 203 -3.47 5.60 -0.13
CA THR A 203 -4.50 5.88 -1.14
C THR A 203 -5.34 7.11 -0.80
N MET A 204 -5.68 7.29 0.48
CA MET A 204 -6.46 8.44 0.95
C MET A 204 -5.69 9.77 0.84
N LEU A 205 -4.38 9.76 1.11
CA LEU A 205 -3.54 10.95 1.07
C LEU A 205 -3.19 11.37 -0.36
N ILE A 206 -3.04 10.41 -1.30
CA ILE A 206 -2.76 10.73 -2.71
C ILE A 206 -4.03 11.04 -3.51
N ALA A 207 -5.20 10.52 -3.10
CA ALA A 207 -6.41 10.63 -3.91
C ALA A 207 -6.87 12.09 -4.03
N SER A 208 -7.11 12.52 -5.26
CA SER A 208 -7.95 13.69 -5.51
C SER A 208 -9.40 13.36 -5.16
N PRO A 209 -10.19 14.27 -4.55
CA PRO A 209 -11.61 14.04 -4.23
C PRO A 209 -12.44 13.49 -5.40
N ALA A 210 -12.03 13.73 -6.64
CA ALA A 210 -12.68 13.25 -7.86
C ALA A 210 -12.55 11.72 -8.10
N GLN A 211 -11.59 11.04 -7.48
CA GLN A 211 -11.38 9.59 -7.65
C GLN A 211 -12.18 8.72 -6.66
N ALA A 212 -12.81 9.33 -5.65
CA ALA A 212 -13.60 8.63 -4.64
C ALA A 212 -15.04 8.29 -5.09
N VAL A 213 -15.45 8.70 -6.30
CA VAL A 213 -16.84 8.54 -6.81
C VAL A 213 -17.01 7.32 -7.73
N ALA A 214 -15.94 6.58 -8.03
CA ALA A 214 -15.95 5.49 -9.00
C ALA A 214 -15.51 4.12 -8.45
N ALA A 215 -15.82 3.84 -7.18
CA ALA A 215 -15.71 2.50 -6.59
C ALA A 215 -17.08 1.99 -6.16
#